data_AF-L2GR50-F1
#
_entry.id   AF-L2GR50-F1
#
_cell.length_a   1.000
_cell.length_b   1.000
_cell.length_c   1.000
_cell.angle_alpha   90.00
_cell.angle_beta   90.00
_cell.angle_gamma   90.00
#
_symmetry.space_group_name_H-M   'P 1'
#
loop_
_entity.id
_entity.type
_entity.pdbx_description
1 polymer ?
#
loop_
_entity_poly.entity_id
_entity_poly.type
_entity_poly.pdbx_seq_one_letter_code
_entity_poly.pdbx_strand_id
1 'polypeptide(L)'
;MINSESPIEEQRNIAYATIFCVFVILEITFFGMAVYFSRESTHKSTFLVHGATLLLGNFFLLQGIITKNIVQICTYPILYCYTFAITFLNSSSALGLYFVFKMAHTGVLVLRGLVLCYAFNRLRLEFSWYSFKKLGPSSRVNGKSIF
;
A
#
# COMPACT_ATOMS: atom_id res chain seq x y z
N MET A 1 9.83 -28.95 12.43
CA MET A 1 10.92 -27.95 12.41
C MET A 1 10.33 -26.65 12.91
N ILE A 2 10.67 -26.27 14.15
CA ILE A 2 10.21 -25.01 14.76
C ILE A 2 11.03 -23.90 14.09
N ASN A 3 10.40 -23.15 13.19
CA ASN A 3 10.97 -21.95 12.59
C ASN A 3 11.08 -20.89 13.70
N SER A 4 12.23 -20.80 14.36
CA SER A 4 12.56 -19.56 15.07
C SER A 4 12.92 -18.53 14.00
N GLU A 5 11.89 -17.84 13.50
CA GLU A 5 12.10 -16.58 12.81
C GLU A 5 12.95 -15.68 13.70
N SER A 6 13.91 -14.96 13.11
CA SER A 6 14.69 -14.04 13.92
C SER A 6 13.74 -12.96 14.43
N PRO A 7 13.67 -12.69 15.75
CA PRO A 7 12.73 -11.71 16.32
C PRO A 7 12.89 -10.31 15.70
N ILE A 8 14.04 -10.06 15.08
CA ILE A 8 14.40 -8.83 14.37
C ILE A 8 13.58 -8.64 13.07
N GLU A 9 13.22 -9.72 12.36
CA GLU A 9 12.46 -9.65 11.11
C GLU A 9 10.97 -9.38 11.35
N GLU A 10 10.38 -10.05 12.35
CA GLU A 10 9.00 -9.80 12.77
C GLU A 10 8.81 -8.37 13.28
N GLN A 11 9.70 -7.89 14.15
CA GLN A 11 9.66 -6.50 14.66
C GLN A 11 9.73 -5.48 13.52
N ARG A 12 10.54 -5.75 12.49
CA ARG A 12 10.67 -4.87 11.33
C ARG A 12 9.40 -4.88 10.46
N ASN A 13 8.79 -6.04 10.23
CA ASN A 13 7.55 -6.15 9.47
C ASN A 13 6.40 -5.42 10.19
N ILE A 14 6.34 -5.50 11.51
CA ILE A 14 5.43 -4.70 12.34
C ILE A 14 5.73 -3.20 12.17
N ALA A 15 7.00 -2.79 12.21
CA ALA A 15 7.36 -1.38 12.00
C ALA A 15 6.92 -0.85 10.62
N TYR A 16 7.09 -1.63 9.54
CA TYR A 16 6.57 -1.25 8.22
C TYR A 16 5.05 -1.12 8.22
N ALA A 17 4.33 -2.07 8.81
CA ALA A 17 2.87 -2.01 8.94
C ALA A 17 2.43 -0.74 9.68
N THR A 18 3.09 -0.40 10.81
CA THR A 18 2.82 0.83 11.56
C THR A 18 3.06 2.08 10.73
N ILE A 19 4.19 2.15 10.01
CA ILE A 19 4.52 3.29 9.15
C ILE A 19 3.42 3.49 8.08
N PHE A 20 2.99 2.43 7.40
CA PHE A 20 1.94 2.53 6.39
C PHE A 20 0.58 2.92 6.98
N CYS A 21 0.24 2.46 8.18
CA CYS A 21 -0.96 2.92 8.89
C CYS A 21 -0.92 4.41 9.21
N VAL A 22 0.24 4.94 9.66
CA VAL A 22 0.41 6.37 9.92
C VAL A 22 0.21 7.18 8.65
N PHE A 23 0.80 6.74 7.52
CA PHE A 23 0.58 7.38 6.23
C PHE A 23 -0.89 7.41 5.84
N VAL A 24 -1.63 6.32 6.03
CA VAL A 24 -3.06 6.25 5.69
C VAL A 24 -3.91 7.18 6.54
N ILE A 25 -3.61 7.30 7.83
CA ILE A 25 -4.29 8.27 8.71
C ILE A 25 -4.01 9.71 8.23
N LEU A 26 -2.76 10.01 7.87
CA LEU A 26 -2.39 11.32 7.32
C LEU A 26 -3.08 11.59 5.98
N GLU A 27 -3.19 10.59 5.10
CA GLU A 27 -3.89 10.75 3.83
C GLU A 27 -5.38 11.00 4.04
N ILE A 28 -6.05 10.20 4.88
CA ILE A 28 -7.48 10.36 5.18
C ILE A 28 -7.76 11.72 5.81
N THR A 29 -6.90 12.19 6.72
CA THR A 29 -7.07 13.50 7.37
C THR A 29 -6.90 14.64 6.37
N PHE A 30 -5.83 14.67 5.57
CA PHE A 30 -5.65 15.73 4.57
C PHE A 30 -6.68 15.66 3.44
N PHE A 31 -7.06 14.46 2.99
CA PHE A 31 -8.13 14.27 2.02
C PHE A 31 -9.47 14.74 2.56
N GLY A 32 -9.81 14.37 3.80
CA GLY A 32 -11.04 14.81 4.46
C GLY A 32 -11.10 16.32 4.64
N MET A 33 -10.00 16.95 5.03
CA MET A 33 -9.89 18.41 5.12
C MET A 33 -10.01 19.07 3.75
N ALA A 34 -9.39 18.52 2.71
CA ALA A 34 -9.54 19.02 1.34
C ALA A 34 -11.02 18.93 0.89
N VAL A 35 -11.69 17.80 1.11
CA VAL A 35 -13.11 17.64 0.78
C VAL A 35 -14.00 18.60 1.57
N TYR A 36 -13.73 18.82 2.86
CA TYR A 36 -14.49 19.74 3.71
C TYR A 36 -14.45 21.19 3.18
N PHE A 37 -13.30 21.64 2.69
CA PHE A 37 -13.16 22.99 2.12
C PHE A 37 -13.58 23.09 0.63
N SER A 38 -14.03 21.99 0.02
CA SER A 38 -14.52 21.98 -1.36
C SER A 38 -15.94 22.57 -1.42
N ARG A 39 -16.08 23.80 -1.92
CA ARG A 39 -17.40 24.46 -2.08
C ARG A 39 -18.31 23.81 -3.12
N GLU A 40 -17.73 23.14 -4.12
CA GLU A 40 -18.45 22.42 -5.17
C GLU A 40 -18.05 20.94 -5.14
N SER A 41 -18.97 20.07 -4.74
CA SER A 41 -18.79 18.61 -4.75
C SER A 41 -19.56 18.04 -5.94
N THR A 42 -19.10 18.36 -7.16
CA THR A 42 -19.71 17.89 -8.41
C THR A 42 -19.42 16.41 -8.68
N HIS A 43 -18.41 15.81 -8.03
CA HIS A 43 -17.99 14.42 -8.25
C HIS A 43 -17.94 13.58 -6.96
N LYS A 44 -19.10 13.43 -6.29
CA LYS A 44 -19.25 12.60 -5.07
C LYS A 44 -18.79 11.15 -5.26
N SER A 45 -19.00 10.58 -6.45
CA SER A 45 -18.57 9.22 -6.78
C SER A 45 -17.05 9.07 -6.78
N THR A 46 -16.31 10.03 -7.33
CA THR A 46 -14.84 10.00 -7.38
C THR A 46 -14.23 10.07 -5.99
N PHE A 47 -14.80 10.86 -5.08
CA PHE A 47 -14.34 10.91 -3.69
C PHE A 47 -14.57 9.59 -2.94
N LEU A 48 -15.72 8.95 -3.16
CA LEU A 48 -16.04 7.67 -2.54
C LEU A 48 -15.10 6.56 -3.06
N VAL A 49 -14.88 6.51 -4.37
CA VAL A 49 -13.92 5.55 -4.98
C VAL A 49 -12.50 5.80 -4.45
N HIS A 50 -12.09 7.06 -4.31
CA HIS A 50 -10.78 7.39 -3.75
C HIS A 50 -10.62 6.88 -2.32
N GLY A 51 -11.57 7.18 -1.42
CA GLY A 51 -11.54 6.70 -0.05
C GLY A 51 -11.60 5.17 0.06
N ALA A 52 -12.46 4.53 -0.73
CA ALA A 52 -12.59 3.07 -0.75
C ALA A 52 -11.29 2.38 -1.22
N THR A 53 -10.66 2.89 -2.29
CA THR A 53 -9.42 2.32 -2.83
C THR A 53 -8.24 2.50 -1.87
N LEU A 54 -8.19 3.64 -1.17
CA LEU A 54 -7.16 3.93 -0.16
C LEU A 54 -7.25 2.96 1.03
N LEU A 55 -8.46 2.74 1.56
CA LEU A 55 -8.71 1.79 2.66
C LEU A 55 -8.45 0.34 2.22
N LEU A 56 -8.98 -0.05 1.05
CA LEU A 56 -8.81 -1.39 0.51
C LEU A 56 -7.33 -1.69 0.25
N GLY A 57 -6.60 -0.76 -0.37
CA GLY A 57 -5.17 -0.86 -0.60
C GLY A 57 -4.40 -1.07 0.70
N ASN A 58 -4.70 -0.29 1.75
CA ASN A 58 -4.03 -0.48 3.03
C ASN A 58 -4.37 -1.83 3.69
N PHE A 59 -5.62 -2.28 3.59
CA PHE A 59 -6.02 -3.59 4.09
C PHE A 59 -5.23 -4.72 3.41
N PHE A 60 -5.13 -4.71 2.08
CA PHE A 60 -4.33 -5.68 1.34
C PHE A 60 -2.86 -5.65 1.72
N LEU A 61 -2.30 -4.45 1.93
CA LEU A 61 -0.91 -4.30 2.35
C LEU A 61 -0.66 -4.91 3.74
N LEU A 62 -1.49 -4.55 4.72
CA LEU A 62 -1.37 -5.06 6.08
C LEU A 62 -1.58 -6.57 6.14
N GLN A 63 -2.60 -7.07 5.47
CA GLN A 63 -2.85 -8.51 5.38
C GLN A 63 -1.66 -9.21 4.70
N GLY A 64 -1.10 -8.61 3.64
CA GLY A 64 0.08 -9.12 2.94
C GLY A 64 1.31 -9.20 3.85
N ILE A 65 1.54 -8.19 4.69
CA ILE A 65 2.65 -8.16 5.66
C ILE A 65 2.44 -9.21 6.76
N ILE A 66 1.25 -9.27 7.37
CA ILE A 66 0.95 -10.18 8.50
C ILE A 66 0.98 -11.64 8.04
N THR A 67 0.36 -11.93 6.90
CA THR A 67 0.26 -13.30 6.37
C THR A 67 1.46 -13.70 5.51
N LYS A 68 2.41 -12.76 5.29
CA LYS A 68 3.56 -12.91 4.38
C LYS A 68 3.16 -13.36 2.98
N ASN A 69 2.03 -12.86 2.51
CA ASN A 69 1.44 -13.24 1.23
C ASN A 69 2.00 -12.36 0.10
N ILE A 70 2.84 -12.96 -0.73
CA ILE A 70 3.47 -12.29 -1.88
C ILE A 70 2.44 -11.73 -2.89
N VAL A 71 1.32 -12.43 -3.11
CA VAL A 71 0.31 -11.98 -4.08
C VAL A 71 -0.29 -10.65 -3.63
N GLN A 72 -0.59 -10.52 -2.35
CA GLN A 72 -1.17 -9.28 -1.79
C GLN A 72 -0.17 -8.12 -1.82
N ILE A 73 1.11 -8.39 -1.51
CA ILE A 73 2.17 -7.38 -1.63
C ILE A 73 2.37 -6.93 -3.08
N CYS A 74 2.31 -7.85 -4.05
CA CYS A 74 2.43 -7.51 -5.48
C CYS A 74 1.20 -6.77 -6.03
N THR A 75 0.01 -7.01 -5.48
CA THR A 75 -1.21 -6.28 -5.87
C THR A 75 -1.24 -4.85 -5.34
N TYR A 76 -0.62 -4.60 -4.18
CA TYR A 76 -0.67 -3.29 -3.54
C TYR A 76 -0.11 -2.13 -4.41
N PRO A 77 1.04 -2.23 -5.09
CA PRO A 77 1.52 -1.19 -6.01
C PRO A 77 0.51 -0.83 -7.10
N ILE A 78 -0.27 -1.79 -7.60
CA ILE A 78 -1.30 -1.56 -8.62
C ILE A 78 -2.42 -0.71 -8.03
N LEU A 79 -2.90 -1.06 -6.84
CA LEU A 79 -3.92 -0.28 -6.11
C LEU A 79 -3.41 1.13 -5.78
N TYR A 80 -2.16 1.24 -5.33
CA TYR A 80 -1.53 2.53 -5.04
C TYR A 80 -1.45 3.43 -6.28
N CYS A 81 -1.00 2.90 -7.43
CA CYS A 81 -0.96 3.66 -8.69
C CYS A 81 -2.35 4.12 -9.14
N TYR A 82 -3.37 3.27 -8.94
CA TYR A 82 -4.76 3.62 -9.23
C TYR A 82 -5.26 4.76 -8.33
N THR A 83 -5.04 4.66 -7.01
CA THR A 83 -5.40 5.71 -6.04
C THR A 83 -4.66 7.02 -6.35
N PHE A 84 -3.38 6.95 -6.70
CA PHE A 84 -2.57 8.09 -7.09
C PHE A 84 -3.11 8.77 -8.35
N ALA A 85 -3.46 8.00 -9.39
CA ALA A 85 -4.04 8.55 -10.62
C ALA A 85 -5.37 9.28 -10.33
N ILE A 86 -6.25 8.68 -9.52
CA ILE A 86 -7.55 9.28 -9.15
C ILE A 86 -7.36 10.65 -8.47
N THR A 87 -6.30 10.84 -7.68
CA THR A 87 -6.02 12.13 -7.03
C THR A 87 -5.88 13.28 -8.04
N PHE A 88 -5.37 13.02 -9.24
CA PHE A 88 -5.20 14.03 -10.30
C PHE A 88 -6.40 14.14 -11.24
N LEU A 89 -7.21 13.09 -11.37
CA LEU A 89 -8.45 13.13 -12.16
C LEU A 89 -9.46 14.14 -11.62
N ASN A 90 -9.43 14.42 -10.31
CA ASN A 90 -10.30 15.42 -9.71
C ASN A 90 -9.70 16.83 -9.80
N SER A 91 -9.76 17.42 -10.99
CA SER A 91 -9.30 18.79 -11.27
C SER A 91 -10.32 19.84 -10.80
N SER A 92 -10.45 20.01 -9.48
CA SER A 92 -11.06 21.25 -8.96
C SER A 92 -10.00 22.36 -8.95
N SER A 93 -10.32 23.50 -9.57
CA SER A 93 -9.51 24.72 -9.63
C SER A 93 -9.66 25.62 -8.40
N ALA A 94 -10.29 25.12 -7.33
CA ALA A 94 -10.54 25.89 -6.12
C ALA A 94 -9.22 26.35 -5.47
N LEU A 95 -9.09 27.66 -5.27
CA LEU A 95 -7.95 28.29 -4.61
C LEU A 95 -8.17 28.38 -3.10
N GLY A 96 -7.10 28.58 -2.32
CA GLY A 96 -7.14 28.74 -0.86
C GLY A 96 -6.87 27.46 -0.10
N LEU A 97 -7.57 27.23 1.03
CA LEU A 97 -7.31 26.11 1.94
C LEU A 97 -7.49 24.74 1.29
N TYR A 98 -8.45 24.59 0.37
CA TYR A 98 -8.61 23.36 -0.43
C TYR A 98 -7.29 22.97 -1.12
N PHE A 99 -6.65 23.92 -1.80
CA PHE A 99 -5.42 23.68 -2.53
C PHE A 99 -4.28 23.28 -1.60
N VAL A 100 -4.15 23.94 -0.45
CA VAL A 100 -3.12 23.62 0.55
C VAL A 100 -3.27 22.18 1.06
N PHE A 101 -4.49 21.78 1.46
CA PHE A 101 -4.74 20.43 1.94
C PHE A 101 -4.62 19.37 0.84
N LYS A 102 -4.99 19.71 -0.40
CA LYS A 102 -4.80 18.82 -1.55
C LYS A 102 -3.31 18.60 -1.85
N MET A 103 -2.50 19.66 -1.82
CA MET A 103 -1.05 19.56 -1.99
C MET A 103 -0.40 18.76 -0.85
N ALA A 104 -0.84 18.97 0.39
CA ALA A 104 -0.40 18.16 1.52
C ALA A 104 -0.75 16.68 1.33
N HIS A 105 -2.00 16.39 0.94
CA HIS A 105 -2.45 15.03 0.62
C HIS A 105 -1.61 14.38 -0.48
N THR A 106 -1.37 15.07 -1.60
CA THR A 106 -0.49 14.60 -2.67
C THR A 106 0.94 14.38 -2.19
N GLY A 107 1.47 15.27 -1.34
CA GLY A 107 2.79 15.12 -0.74
C GLY A 107 2.91 13.87 0.11
N VAL A 108 1.90 13.58 0.94
CA VAL A 108 1.84 12.35 1.75
C VAL A 108 1.78 11.10 0.86
N LEU A 109 0.96 11.13 -0.20
CA LEU A 109 0.91 10.05 -1.20
C LEU A 109 2.30 9.81 -1.80
N VAL A 110 2.99 10.84 -2.29
CA VAL A 110 4.34 10.71 -2.87
C VAL A 110 5.33 10.14 -1.87
N LEU A 111 5.33 10.62 -0.62
CA LEU A 111 6.19 10.10 0.44
C LEU A 111 5.91 8.61 0.72
N ARG A 112 4.62 8.23 0.79
CA ARG A 112 4.20 6.83 0.94
C ARG A 112 4.68 5.98 -0.24
N GLY A 113 4.61 6.51 -1.47
CA GLY A 113 5.13 5.87 -2.67
C GLY A 113 6.64 5.61 -2.60
N LEU A 114 7.42 6.58 -2.12
CA LEU A 114 8.86 6.41 -1.92
C LEU A 114 9.18 5.33 -0.88
N VAL A 115 8.47 5.34 0.25
CA VAL A 115 8.61 4.31 1.29
C VAL A 115 8.20 2.94 0.74
N LEU A 116 7.14 2.88 -0.07
CA LEU A 116 6.73 1.66 -0.75
C LEU A 116 7.84 1.16 -1.68
N CYS A 117 8.40 1.98 -2.56
CA CYS A 117 9.47 1.55 -3.46
C CYS A 117 10.68 0.99 -2.69
N TYR A 118 11.05 1.63 -1.58
CA TYR A 118 12.12 1.17 -0.71
C TYR A 118 11.79 -0.19 -0.03
N ALA A 119 10.59 -0.31 0.55
CA ALA A 119 10.17 -1.52 1.26
C ALA A 119 9.83 -2.69 0.32
N PHE A 120 9.31 -2.41 -0.88
CA PHE A 120 8.73 -3.39 -1.80
C PHE A 120 9.76 -4.41 -2.27
N ASN A 121 10.93 -3.97 -2.73
CA ASN A 121 11.97 -4.89 -3.21
C ASN A 121 12.39 -5.87 -2.11
N ARG A 122 12.47 -5.39 -0.86
CA ARG A 122 12.83 -6.20 0.28
C ARG A 122 11.72 -7.18 0.67
N LEU A 123 10.50 -6.69 0.86
CA LEU A 123 9.34 -7.51 1.21
C LEU A 123 9.09 -8.60 0.14
N ARG A 124 9.27 -8.25 -1.14
CA ARG A 124 9.14 -9.21 -2.25
C ARG A 124 10.14 -10.35 -2.12
N LEU A 125 11.41 -10.06 -1.84
CA LEU A 125 12.44 -11.08 -1.67
C LEU A 125 12.17 -11.95 -0.43
N GLU A 126 11.87 -11.32 0.71
CA GLU A 126 11.62 -12.01 1.98
C GLU A 126 10.41 -12.96 1.86
N PHE A 127 9.32 -12.50 1.25
CA PHE A 127 8.09 -13.30 1.13
C PHE A 127 8.15 -14.32 -0.01
N SER A 128 8.92 -14.05 -1.06
CA SER A 128 9.24 -15.08 -2.09
C SER A 128 9.97 -16.25 -1.45
N TRP A 129 10.97 -15.96 -0.62
CA TRP A 129 11.75 -16.97 0.07
C TRP A 129 10.91 -17.75 1.09
N TYR A 130 10.07 -17.06 1.85
CA TYR A 130 9.10 -17.69 2.75
C TYR A 130 8.13 -18.62 1.99
N SER A 131 7.58 -18.15 0.87
CA SER A 131 6.66 -18.95 0.04
C SER A 131 7.37 -20.17 -0.56
N PHE A 132 8.61 -20.02 -1.03
CA PHE A 132 9.42 -21.12 -1.54
C PHE A 132 9.71 -22.17 -0.47
N LYS A 133 10.10 -21.75 0.74
CA LYS A 133 10.29 -22.65 1.89
C LYS A 133 9.01 -23.39 2.27
N LYS A 134 7.86 -22.72 2.23
CA LYS A 134 6.56 -23.28 2.60
C LYS A 134 6.02 -24.28 1.57
N LEU A 135 6.20 -24.02 0.28
CA LEU A 135 5.74 -24.90 -0.80
C LEU A 135 6.66 -26.11 -1.01
N GLY A 136 7.91 -26.05 -0.51
CA GLY A 136 8.93 -27.04 -0.79
C GLY A 136 9.44 -26.96 -2.24
N PRO A 137 10.64 -27.49 -2.55
CA PRO A 137 11.14 -27.52 -3.90
C PRO A 137 10.21 -28.37 -4.77
N SER A 138 9.55 -27.74 -5.74
CA SER A 138 8.89 -28.45 -6.83
C SER A 138 9.90 -29.39 -7.50
N SER A 139 9.58 -30.68 -7.59
CA SER A 139 10.39 -31.69 -8.31
C SER A 139 10.65 -31.28 -9.76
N ARG A 140 9.78 -30.44 -10.34
CA ARG A 140 9.89 -29.85 -11.67
C ARG A 140 11.00 -28.79 -11.78
N VAL A 141 11.29 -28.06 -10.70
CA VAL A 141 12.37 -27.05 -10.64
C VAL A 141 13.71 -27.68 -10.27
N ASN A 142 13.68 -28.79 -9.53
CA ASN A 142 14.88 -29.58 -9.18
C ASN A 142 15.39 -30.48 -10.31
N GLY A 143 14.87 -30.35 -11.54
CA GLY A 143 15.31 -31.16 -12.68
C GLY A 143 15.03 -32.66 -12.56
N LYS A 144 14.26 -33.09 -11.56
CA LYS A 144 13.82 -34.47 -11.40
C LYS A 144 12.46 -34.64 -12.06
N SER A 145 12.42 -34.59 -13.38
CA SER A 145 11.32 -35.21 -14.12
C SER A 145 11.47 -36.72 -13.97
N ILE A 146 10.63 -37.32 -13.14
CA ILE A 146 10.42 -38.76 -13.14
C ILE A 146 9.64 -39.03 -14.43
N PHE A 147 10.33 -39.62 -15.40
CA PHE A 147 9.71 -40.32 -16.54
C PHE A 147 9.17 -41.67 -16.05
#